data_AF-A0A955G1B7-F1
#
_entry.id   AF-A0A955G1B7-F1
#
_cell.length_a   1.000
_cell.length_b   1.000
_cell.length_c   1.000
_cell.angle_alpha   90.00
_cell.angle_beta   90.00
_cell.angle_gamma   90.00
#
_symmetry.space_group_name_H-M   'P 1'
#
loop_
_entity.id
_entity.type
_entity.pdbx_description
1 polymer ?
#
loop_
_entity_poly.entity_id
_entity_poly.type
_entity_poly.pdbx_seq_one_letter_code
_entity_poly.pdbx_strand_id
1 'polypeptide(L)'
;MKSILDAKGSPIKTRTTTTTASAVVFVSDDAQSWQPVKAFNVPDWVKEPDVMSDMLTGVIVSLEEAGPFYKAKRVTQLSDTTQ
;
A
#
# COMPACT_ATOMS: atom_id res chain seq x y z
N MET A 1 -24.79 4.63 11.63
CA MET A 1 -24.21 3.70 10.64
C MET A 1 -24.00 4.48 9.35
N LYS A 2 -22.80 4.45 8.75
CA LYS A 2 -22.51 5.14 7.49
C LYS A 2 -22.77 4.19 6.31
N SER A 3 -23.55 4.61 5.32
CA SER A 3 -23.87 3.82 4.12
C SER A 3 -23.14 4.41 2.91
N ILE A 4 -22.58 3.54 2.06
CA ILE A 4 -21.97 3.95 0.79
C ILE A 4 -23.02 3.80 -0.32
N LEU A 5 -23.27 4.88 -1.05
CA LEU A 5 -24.24 4.94 -2.15
C LEU A 5 -23.51 5.01 -3.49
N ASP A 6 -24.12 4.47 -4.54
CA ASP A 6 -23.65 4.69 -5.91
C ASP A 6 -24.00 6.10 -6.40
N ALA A 7 -23.53 6.46 -7.60
CA ALA A 7 -23.80 7.76 -8.22
C ALA A 7 -25.30 8.02 -8.50
N LYS A 8 -26.16 7.00 -8.32
CA LYS A 8 -27.62 7.08 -8.45
C LYS A 8 -28.30 7.09 -7.07
N GLY A 9 -27.55 7.17 -5.97
CA GLY A 9 -28.07 7.18 -4.62
C GLY A 9 -28.55 5.81 -4.11
N SER A 10 -28.30 4.73 -4.85
CA SER A 10 -28.69 3.39 -4.42
C SER A 10 -27.64 2.83 -3.46
N PRO A 11 -28.05 2.16 -2.36
CA PRO A 11 -27.12 1.56 -1.43
C PRO A 11 -26.32 0.46 -2.13
N ILE A 12 -25.01 0.67 -2.20
CA ILE A 12 -24.10 -0.37 -2.67
C ILE A 12 -24.10 -1.42 -1.57
N LYS A 13 -24.68 -2.59 -1.85
CA LYS A 13 -24.46 -3.79 -1.04
C LYS A 13 -22.98 -4.12 -1.18
N THR A 14 -22.15 -3.52 -0.34
CA THR A 14 -20.72 -3.79 -0.29
C THR A 14 -20.57 -5.27 0.03
N ARG A 15 -20.40 -6.09 -1.01
CA ARG A 15 -19.50 -7.24 -0.92
C ARG A 15 -18.23 -6.61 -0.37
N THR A 16 -17.86 -6.94 0.85
CA THR A 16 -16.54 -6.64 1.38
C THR A 16 -15.54 -7.39 0.53
N THR A 17 -15.34 -6.95 -0.72
CA THR A 17 -14.00 -6.85 -1.27
C THR A 17 -13.30 -5.85 -0.37
N THR A 18 -12.90 -6.32 0.80
CA THR A 18 -11.56 -6.04 1.28
C THR A 18 -10.67 -6.60 0.18
N THR A 19 -10.57 -5.90 -0.95
CA THR A 19 -9.33 -5.92 -1.72
C THR A 19 -8.37 -5.26 -0.75
N THR A 20 -7.86 -6.04 0.19
CA THR A 20 -6.71 -5.69 0.98
C THR A 20 -5.67 -5.46 -0.10
N ALA A 21 -5.49 -4.20 -0.49
CA ALA A 21 -4.45 -3.83 -1.43
C ALA A 21 -3.17 -4.17 -0.67
N SER A 22 -2.71 -5.41 -0.85
CA SER A 22 -1.52 -5.91 -0.22
C SER A 22 -0.37 -5.14 -0.87
N ALA A 23 0.28 -4.27 -0.12
CA ALA A 23 1.49 -3.61 -0.58
C ALA A 23 2.69 -4.37 -0.04
N VAL A 24 3.71 -4.58 -0.87
CA VAL A 24 5.03 -5.01 -0.41
C VAL A 24 5.86 -3.75 -0.25
N VAL A 25 6.34 -3.52 0.97
CA VAL A 25 7.28 -2.45 1.28
C VAL A 25 8.69 -2.99 1.07
N PHE A 26 9.55 -2.18 0.47
CA PHE A 26 10.96 -2.45 0.27
C PHE A 26 11.78 -1.40 1.01
N VAL A 27 12.91 -1.82 1.56
CA VAL A 27 13.90 -0.95 2.22
C VAL A 27 15.22 -0.99 1.46
N SER A 28 15.96 0.11 1.48
CA SER A 28 17.27 0.28 0.85
C SER A 28 18.12 1.24 1.66
N ASP A 29 19.42 0.96 1.80
CA ASP A 29 20.39 1.87 2.46
C ASP A 29 21.10 2.79 1.45
N ASP A 30 21.04 2.49 0.15
CA ASP A 30 21.77 3.17 -0.93
C ASP A 30 20.86 3.73 -2.04
N ALA A 31 19.54 3.62 -1.87
CA ALA A 31 18.49 3.89 -2.86
C ALA A 31 18.59 3.09 -4.19
N GLN A 32 19.53 2.16 -4.31
CA GLN A 32 19.80 1.37 -5.52
C GLN A 32 19.43 -0.11 -5.33
N SER A 33 19.74 -0.66 -4.17
CA SER A 33 19.56 -2.05 -3.78
C SER A 33 18.38 -2.17 -2.83
N TRP A 34 17.34 -2.92 -3.23
CA TRP A 34 16.06 -2.95 -2.52
C TRP A 34 15.72 -4.34 -2.02
N GLN A 35 15.36 -4.45 -0.73
CA GLN A 35 14.95 -5.71 -0.11
C GLN A 35 13.52 -5.62 0.42
N PRO A 36 12.69 -6.66 0.23
CA PRO A 36 11.35 -6.66 0.80
C PRO A 36 11.44 -6.71 2.32
N VAL A 37 10.68 -5.85 2.98
CA VAL A 37 10.59 -5.82 4.45
C VAL A 37 9.29 -6.46 4.89
N LYS A 38 9.35 -7.27 5.95
CA LYS A 38 8.14 -7.86 6.55
C LYS A 38 7.27 -6.76 7.13
N ALA A 39 5.94 -6.87 7.02
CA ALA A 39 5.01 -5.82 7.44
C ALA A 39 5.18 -5.36 8.91
N PHE A 40 5.55 -6.28 9.82
CA PHE A 40 5.80 -5.94 11.23
C PHE A 40 7.15 -5.22 11.46
N ASN A 41 8.09 -5.33 10.52
CA ASN A 41 9.37 -4.62 10.53
C ASN A 41 9.30 -3.26 9.81
N VAL A 42 8.17 -2.93 9.19
CA VAL A 42 7.94 -1.59 8.63
C VAL A 42 7.79 -0.61 9.81
N PRO A 43 8.51 0.52 9.83
CA PRO A 43 8.31 1.57 10.84
C PRO A 43 6.87 2.11 10.81
N ASP A 44 6.34 2.54 11.95
CA ASP A 44 4.93 2.94 12.02
C ASP A 44 4.60 4.18 11.16
N TRP A 45 5.52 5.14 11.05
CA TRP A 45 5.36 6.31 10.19
C TRP A 45 5.24 5.93 8.70
N VAL A 46 5.88 4.84 8.27
CA VAL A 46 5.77 4.32 6.89
C VAL A 46 4.39 3.68 6.64
N LYS A 47 3.73 3.21 7.69
CA LYS A 47 2.39 2.61 7.62
C LYS A 47 1.28 3.67 7.59
N GLU A 48 1.61 4.94 7.82
CA GLU A 48 0.63 6.02 7.75
C GLU A 48 -0.04 6.04 6.36
N PRO A 49 -1.36 6.22 6.27
CA PRO A 49 -2.09 6.11 5.00
C PRO A 49 -1.55 7.04 3.91
N ASP A 50 -1.15 8.26 4.27
CA ASP A 50 -0.64 9.27 3.34
C ASP A 50 0.73 8.85 2.79
N VAL A 51 1.65 8.46 3.68
CA VAL A 51 2.99 7.97 3.31
C VAL A 51 2.90 6.70 2.45
N MET A 52 2.02 5.76 2.82
CA MET A 52 1.78 4.56 2.04
C MET A 52 1.17 4.90 0.67
N SER A 53 0.25 5.84 0.60
CA SER A 53 -0.33 6.31 -0.67
C SER A 53 0.76 6.87 -1.58
N ASP A 54 1.62 7.76 -1.07
CA ASP A 54 2.73 8.34 -1.82
C ASP A 54 3.68 7.26 -2.34
N MET A 55 4.10 6.34 -1.48
CA MET A 55 4.95 5.21 -1.86
C MET A 55 4.30 4.34 -2.94
N LEU A 56 2.98 4.12 -2.88
CA LEU A 56 2.25 3.36 -3.90
C LEU A 56 2.12 4.09 -5.24
N THR A 57 2.34 5.41 -5.28
CA THR A 57 2.45 6.18 -6.54
C THR A 57 3.87 6.19 -7.11
N GLY A 58 4.84 5.60 -6.40
CA GLY A 58 6.23 5.49 -6.82
C GLY A 58 7.20 6.44 -6.12
N VAL A 59 6.73 7.20 -5.11
CA VAL A 59 7.59 8.05 -4.28
C VAL A 59 8.48 7.20 -3.38
N ILE A 60 9.73 7.62 -3.21
CA ILE A 60 10.65 7.06 -2.21
C ILE A 60 10.65 7.98 -1.01
N VAL A 61 10.49 7.42 0.19
CA VAL A 61 10.44 8.18 1.44
C VAL A 61 11.59 7.80 2.36
N SER A 62 12.08 8.76 3.14
CA SER A 62 13.05 8.55 4.21
C SER A 62 12.89 9.63 5.27
N LEU A 63 13.25 9.33 6.52
CA LEU A 63 13.34 10.32 7.59
C LEU A 63 14.68 11.07 7.58
N GLU A 64 15.73 10.48 7.01
CA GLU A 64 17.07 11.05 6.97
C GLU A 64 17.54 11.17 5.51
N GLU A 65 18.37 12.16 5.20
CA GLU A 65 18.88 12.36 3.82
C GLU A 65 19.74 11.18 3.34
N ALA A 66 20.34 10.42 4.25
CA ALA A 66 21.21 9.28 3.95
C ALA A 66 20.52 7.91 4.06
N GLY A 67 19.19 7.87 4.27
CA GLY A 67 18.43 6.64 4.42
C GLY A 67 18.21 6.24 5.89
N PRO A 68 17.52 5.11 6.16
CA PRO A 68 17.03 4.13 5.20
C PRO A 68 15.88 4.66 4.32
N PHE A 69 15.88 4.24 3.06
CA PHE A 69 14.87 4.60 2.05
C PHE A 69 13.80 3.53 1.96
N TYR A 70 12.54 3.94 1.81
CA TYR A 70 11.40 3.05 1.70
C TYR A 70 10.61 3.34 0.42
N LYS A 71 10.12 2.27 -0.22
CA LYS A 71 9.14 2.35 -1.31
C LYS A 71 8.16 1.21 -1.22
N ALA A 72 7.00 1.35 -1.85
CA ALA A 72 5.98 0.32 -1.87
C ALA A 72 5.60 -0.06 -3.29
N LYS A 73 5.18 -1.30 -3.48
CA LYS A 73 4.51 -1.75 -4.70
C LYS A 73 3.19 -2.41 -4.35
N ARG A 74 2.15 -2.08 -5.11
CA ARG A 74 0.88 -2.80 -5.05
C ARG A 74 1.11 -4.25 -5.52
N VAL A 75 0.70 -5.20 -4.71
CA VAL A 75 0.51 -6.57 -5.14
C VAL A 75 -0.90 -6.65 -5.69
N THR A 76 -1.00 -6.60 -7.01
CA THR A 76 -2.22 -7.03 -7.66
C THR A 76 -2.28 -8.53 -7.47
N GLN A 77 -3.06 -8.99 -6.50
CA GLN A 77 -3.47 -10.38 -6.49
C GLN A 77 -4.34 -10.55 -7.72
N LEU A 78 -3.75 -11.01 -8.83
CA LEU A 78 -4.50 -11.57 -9.94
C LEU A 78 -5.22 -12.77 -9.34
N SER A 79 -6.43 -12.55 -8.84
CA SER A 79 -7.35 -13.65 -8.59
C SER A 79 -7.52 -14.34 -9.92
N ASP A 80 -6.85 -15.49 -10.07
CA ASP A 80 -7.08 -16.46 -11.13
C ASP A 80 -8.59 -16.61 -11.28
N THR A 81 -9.12 -15.96 -12.31
CA THR A 81 -10.45 -16.24 -12.82
C THR A 81 -10.21 -17.33 -13.85
N THR A 82 -10.09 -18.56 -13.38
CA THR A 82 -10.28 -19.72 -14.26
C THR A 82 -11.66 -20.25 -13.96
N GLN A 83 -12.43 -20.26 -15.04
CA GLN A 83 -13.86 -20.53 -15.21
C GLN A 83 -14.34 -21.86 -14.62
#